data_AF-A0A9W7B6T3-F1
#
_entry.id   AF-A0A9W7B6T3-F1
#
_cell.length_a   1.000
_cell.length_b   1.000
_cell.length_c   1.000
_cell.angle_alpha   90.00
_cell.angle_beta   90.00
_cell.angle_gamma   90.00
#
_symmetry.space_group_name_H-M   'P 1'
#
loop_
_entity.id
_entity.type
_entity.pdbx_description
1 polymer ?
#
loop_
_entity_poly.entity_id
_entity_poly.type
_entity_poly.pdbx_seq_one_letter_code
_entity_poly.pdbx_strand_id
1 'polypeptide(L)'
;MSGLPPPPSYLTPPKIRFNQMLEGIKTYVPLQIGLTIFTEDDSDQFKAETRTYYCWNKYDNDFGGLNKVGLNVSSTNFLVGNSFDYNKCFKEGLPLTTTQECEKIRSNFEKRYPVKRPLKQAIPYPPIPTRYLQKISQTLTSVRTFLDTSSQNSLTLSDTSDYDFRRLRKTVIESVWLQLDVERGIVHRRSEDDKEKMWKEMREKEEEKVEEKCFLSDLWREIRKYKVVVHLGIYDILFLEHYLSSPITDYDDFMGRLKEIDVVDTKHLGNKIRAGGFIENYENGSLEKTYKYWEREKVKDYIEEKEEGQYHDAGWDSYCTGYVYVHLDKALNVKDWLNTFYVMKCYYTYSGEGADCDEVWFYKVREGEETGKKVYEWKEERYLVEKEERKEGGGWKAVDWEGEERVGWVEWVLGKKKRKRDD
;
A
#
# COMPACT_ATOMS: atom_id res chain seq x y z
N MET A 1 -8.47 7.76 0.03
CA MET A 1 -8.89 6.68 -0.91
C MET A 1 -9.94 7.22 -1.87
N SER A 2 -10.15 6.60 -3.03
CA SER A 2 -11.14 7.04 -4.04
C SER A 2 -12.59 6.77 -3.62
N GLY A 3 -12.76 5.92 -2.62
CA GLY A 3 -14.00 5.66 -1.93
C GLY A 3 -13.77 4.63 -0.83
N LEU A 4 -14.82 4.41 -0.04
CA LEU A 4 -14.92 3.30 0.90
C LEU A 4 -16.23 2.57 0.63
N PRO A 5 -16.27 1.23 0.75
CA PRO A 5 -17.53 0.53 0.80
C PRO A 5 -18.33 0.98 2.04
N PRO A 6 -19.67 0.87 2.01
CA PRO A 6 -20.47 1.16 3.18
C PRO A 6 -20.01 0.29 4.35
N PRO A 7 -19.98 0.84 5.58
CA PRO A 7 -19.56 0.09 6.73
C PRO A 7 -20.51 -1.10 6.93
N PRO A 8 -19.99 -2.32 7.03
CA PRO A 8 -20.82 -3.49 7.29
C PRO A 8 -21.42 -3.40 8.69
N SER A 9 -22.62 -3.95 8.87
CA SER A 9 -23.33 -3.92 10.15
C SER A 9 -22.44 -4.48 11.27
N TYR A 10 -22.53 -3.90 12.48
CA TYR A 10 -21.80 -4.39 13.65
C TYR A 10 -22.16 -5.83 14.03
N LEU A 11 -23.37 -6.27 13.65
CA LEU A 11 -23.85 -7.64 13.85
C LEU A 11 -23.33 -8.62 12.78
N THR A 12 -22.67 -8.13 11.72
CA THR A 12 -22.16 -8.99 10.65
C THR A 12 -20.97 -9.80 11.14
N PRO A 13 -20.99 -11.13 10.95
CA PRO A 13 -19.86 -11.96 11.30
C PRO A 13 -18.55 -11.51 10.64
N PRO A 14 -17.44 -11.51 11.38
CA PRO A 14 -16.06 -11.35 10.94
C PRO A 14 -15.74 -11.64 9.46
N LYS A 15 -15.87 -12.90 9.06
CA LYS A 15 -15.55 -13.38 7.71
C LYS A 15 -16.47 -12.76 6.65
N ILE A 16 -17.74 -12.58 6.96
CA ILE A 16 -18.73 -11.95 6.07
C ILE A 16 -18.41 -10.48 5.89
N ARG A 17 -18.12 -9.77 6.99
CA ARG A 17 -17.68 -8.37 6.98
C ARG A 17 -16.44 -8.21 6.12
N PHE A 18 -15.43 -9.06 6.31
CA PHE A 18 -14.22 -9.00 5.51
C PHE A 18 -14.50 -9.17 4.02
N ASN A 19 -15.32 -10.14 3.64
CA ASN A 19 -15.69 -10.33 2.23
C ASN A 19 -16.38 -9.08 1.65
N GLN A 20 -17.23 -8.40 2.42
CA GLN A 20 -17.85 -7.13 2.00
C GLN A 20 -16.81 -6.01 1.83
N MET A 21 -15.80 -5.95 2.71
CA MET A 21 -14.68 -5.00 2.58
C MET A 21 -13.87 -5.28 1.32
N LEU A 22 -13.56 -6.56 1.06
CA LEU A 22 -12.79 -6.99 -0.11
C LEU A 22 -13.49 -6.63 -1.43
N GLU A 23 -14.81 -6.81 -1.52
CA GLU A 23 -15.58 -6.37 -2.68
C GLU A 23 -15.50 -4.85 -2.90
N GLY A 24 -15.49 -4.07 -1.82
CA GLY A 24 -15.26 -2.62 -1.89
C GLY A 24 -13.88 -2.27 -2.44
N ILE A 25 -12.84 -2.97 -2.00
CA ILE A 25 -11.46 -2.69 -2.40
C ILE A 25 -11.20 -3.00 -3.86
N LYS A 26 -11.90 -3.97 -4.46
CA LYS A 26 -11.84 -4.20 -5.91
C LYS A 26 -12.39 -3.03 -6.74
N THR A 27 -13.18 -2.16 -6.12
CA THR A 27 -13.81 -1.01 -6.78
C THR A 27 -13.03 0.28 -6.58
N TYR A 28 -12.49 0.50 -5.38
CA TYR A 28 -11.81 1.74 -5.00
C TYR A 28 -10.30 1.57 -4.96
N VAL A 29 -9.55 2.67 -5.00
CA VAL A 29 -8.07 2.65 -4.95
C VAL A 29 -7.55 3.64 -3.91
N PRO A 30 -6.36 3.43 -3.34
CA PRO A 30 -5.66 4.48 -2.62
C PRO A 30 -5.28 5.60 -3.60
N LEU A 31 -5.59 6.85 -3.24
CA LEU A 31 -5.19 8.04 -4.01
C LEU A 31 -3.94 8.71 -3.44
N GLN A 32 -3.63 8.40 -2.19
CA GLN A 32 -2.50 8.94 -1.45
C GLN A 32 -2.05 7.92 -0.41
N ILE A 33 -0.75 7.80 -0.20
CA ILE A 33 -0.13 7.01 0.87
C ILE A 33 0.76 7.96 1.66
N GLY A 34 0.51 8.05 2.97
CA GLY A 34 1.36 8.74 3.91
C GLY A 34 2.29 7.77 4.62
N LEU A 35 3.55 8.16 4.76
CA LEU A 35 4.55 7.41 5.50
C LEU A 35 5.30 8.38 6.39
N THR A 36 5.40 8.06 7.68
CA THR A 36 6.31 8.74 8.59
C THR A 36 7.25 7.72 9.20
N ILE A 37 8.55 7.98 9.10
CA ILE A 37 9.59 7.17 9.71
C ILE A 37 9.98 7.84 11.03
N PHE A 38 9.80 7.12 12.14
CA PHE A 38 10.26 7.56 13.46
C PHE A 38 11.56 6.82 13.79
N THR A 39 12.64 7.57 13.98
CA THR A 39 13.96 7.02 14.36
C THR A 39 14.29 7.47 15.77
N GLU A 40 14.44 6.51 16.68
CA GLU A 40 14.86 6.75 18.05
C GLU A 40 16.38 6.99 18.11
N ASP A 41 16.80 8.00 18.86
CA ASP A 41 18.20 8.28 19.16
C ASP A 41 18.62 7.68 20.52
N ASP A 42 19.90 7.87 20.89
CA ASP A 42 20.43 7.38 22.19
C ASP A 42 19.86 8.14 23.41
N SER A 43 19.08 9.20 23.21
CA SER A 43 18.52 10.07 24.26
C SER A 43 17.02 9.85 24.54
N ASP A 44 16.45 8.75 24.02
CA ASP A 44 15.00 8.47 24.04
C ASP A 44 14.19 9.59 23.35
N GLN A 45 14.77 10.23 22.32
CA GLN A 45 14.10 11.17 21.43
C GLN A 45 13.91 10.53 20.06
N PHE A 46 12.87 10.97 19.35
CA PHE A 46 12.54 10.49 18.02
C PHE A 46 12.66 11.62 17.03
N LYS A 47 13.32 11.33 15.91
CA LYS A 47 13.23 12.13 14.69
C LYS A 47 12.15 11.56 13.79
N ALA A 48 11.25 12.42 13.32
CA ALA A 48 10.22 12.07 12.35
C ALA A 48 10.63 12.54 10.94
N GLU A 49 10.39 11.69 9.94
CA GLU A 49 10.50 12.07 8.52
C GLU A 49 9.24 11.62 7.78
N THR A 50 8.37 12.57 7.45
CA THR A 50 7.12 12.31 6.73
C THR A 50 7.26 12.48 5.22
N ARG A 51 6.60 11.60 4.49
CA ARG A 51 6.45 11.63 3.04
C ARG A 51 5.02 11.32 2.63
N THR A 52 4.56 12.02 1.61
CA THR A 52 3.24 11.85 1.02
C THR A 52 3.38 11.48 -0.45
N TYR A 53 2.91 10.29 -0.79
CA TYR A 53 2.91 9.77 -2.15
C TYR A 53 1.51 9.85 -2.74
N TYR A 54 1.37 10.51 -3.88
CA TYR A 54 0.14 10.44 -4.67
C TYR A 54 0.14 9.15 -5.48
N CYS A 55 -1.02 8.51 -5.61
CA CYS A 55 -1.13 7.20 -6.25
C CYS A 55 -2.15 7.24 -7.38
N TRP A 56 -1.73 6.86 -8.58
CA TRP A 56 -2.61 6.70 -9.72
C TRP A 56 -2.01 5.74 -10.73
N ASN A 57 -2.82 4.81 -11.24
CA ASN A 57 -2.35 3.93 -12.31
C ASN A 57 -2.38 4.66 -13.65
N LYS A 58 -1.24 5.25 -14.04
CA LYS A 58 -1.06 5.97 -15.31
C LYS A 58 -0.90 5.05 -16.52
N TYR A 59 -0.60 3.78 -16.31
CA TYR A 59 -0.18 2.90 -17.39
C TYR A 59 -1.36 2.04 -17.87
N ASP A 60 -1.82 2.33 -19.08
CA ASP A 60 -2.70 1.41 -19.81
C ASP A 60 -1.97 0.08 -20.07
N ASN A 61 -2.75 -0.98 -19.99
CA ASN A 61 -2.31 -2.34 -19.76
C ASN A 61 -1.34 -2.95 -20.79
N ASP A 62 -0.06 -3.06 -20.40
CA ASP A 62 0.81 -4.17 -20.83
C ASP A 62 0.64 -5.42 -19.93
N PHE A 63 0.01 -5.30 -18.75
CA PHE A 63 0.00 -6.36 -17.72
C PHE A 63 -1.34 -6.64 -17.02
N GLY A 64 -2.43 -5.94 -17.36
CA GLY A 64 -3.79 -6.30 -16.90
C GLY A 64 -4.28 -5.66 -15.59
N GLY A 65 -3.68 -4.54 -15.17
CA GLY A 65 -4.15 -3.68 -14.08
C GLY A 65 -5.57 -3.11 -14.26
N LEU A 66 -6.08 -2.45 -13.21
CA LEU A 66 -7.47 -1.98 -13.13
C LEU A 66 -7.82 -1.04 -14.29
N ASN A 67 -8.53 -1.58 -15.27
CA ASN A 67 -9.11 -0.80 -16.37
C ASN A 67 -10.24 0.14 -15.90
N LYS A 68 -10.72 -0.04 -14.67
CA LYS A 68 -11.85 0.70 -14.11
C LYS A 68 -11.62 0.95 -12.63
N VAL A 69 -11.73 2.21 -12.23
CA VAL A 69 -11.65 2.66 -10.84
C VAL A 69 -12.95 3.38 -10.50
N GLY A 70 -13.57 3.00 -9.39
CA GLY A 70 -14.72 3.68 -8.83
C GLY A 70 -14.30 4.93 -8.04
N LEU A 71 -15.09 5.99 -8.16
CA LEU A 71 -15.03 7.17 -7.31
C LEU A 71 -16.33 7.29 -6.52
N ASN A 72 -16.23 7.40 -5.19
CA ASN A 72 -17.38 7.71 -4.35
C ASN A 72 -17.55 9.23 -4.28
N VAL A 73 -18.76 9.73 -4.59
CA VAL A 73 -19.06 11.18 -4.57
C VAL A 73 -18.82 11.79 -3.19
N SER A 74 -19.24 11.12 -2.11
CA SER A 74 -19.05 11.64 -0.75
C SER A 74 -17.58 11.73 -0.37
N SER A 75 -16.78 10.70 -0.67
CA SER A 75 -15.33 10.70 -0.45
C SER A 75 -14.64 11.76 -1.32
N THR A 76 -15.11 11.95 -2.54
CA THR A 76 -14.58 12.97 -3.46
C THR A 76 -14.81 14.37 -2.91
N ASN A 77 -16.05 14.68 -2.52
CA ASN A 77 -16.39 15.98 -1.93
C ASN A 77 -15.62 16.23 -0.62
N PHE A 78 -15.45 15.20 0.20
CA PHE A 78 -14.66 15.28 1.42
C PHE A 78 -13.19 15.63 1.15
N LEU A 79 -12.57 14.96 0.17
CA LEU A 79 -11.19 15.24 -0.23
C LEU A 79 -11.03 16.63 -0.85
N VAL A 80 -11.97 17.06 -1.71
CA VAL A 80 -12.01 18.43 -2.24
C VAL A 80 -12.10 19.46 -1.10
N GLY A 81 -12.98 19.22 -0.11
CA GLY A 81 -13.12 20.07 1.06
C GLY A 81 -11.86 20.17 1.92
N ASN A 82 -10.97 19.18 1.83
CA ASN A 82 -9.68 19.14 2.51
C ASN A 82 -8.49 19.45 1.59
N SER A 83 -8.74 20.16 0.48
CA SER A 83 -7.69 20.63 -0.44
C SER A 83 -6.86 19.52 -1.12
N PHE A 84 -7.44 18.33 -1.31
CA PHE A 84 -6.78 17.25 -2.05
C PHE A 84 -6.55 17.65 -3.52
N ASP A 85 -5.30 17.55 -3.98
CA ASP A 85 -4.93 17.86 -5.36
C ASP A 85 -5.14 16.67 -6.31
N TYR A 86 -6.33 16.63 -6.92
CA TYR A 86 -6.65 15.65 -7.95
C TYR A 86 -5.81 15.79 -9.22
N ASN A 87 -5.33 16.99 -9.57
CA ASN A 87 -4.48 17.16 -10.73
C ASN A 87 -3.13 16.50 -10.49
N LYS A 88 -2.52 16.75 -9.33
CA LYS A 88 -1.29 16.08 -8.92
C LYS A 88 -1.49 14.56 -8.85
N CYS A 89 -2.59 14.10 -8.27
CA CYS A 89 -2.93 12.68 -8.24
C CYS A 89 -2.95 12.05 -9.64
N PHE A 90 -3.78 12.56 -10.54
CA PHE A 90 -4.00 11.92 -11.84
C PHE A 90 -2.87 12.15 -12.85
N LYS A 91 -2.12 13.25 -12.75
CA LYS A 91 -1.01 13.57 -13.67
C LYS A 91 0.33 13.06 -13.18
N GLU A 92 0.54 13.01 -11.87
CA GLU A 92 1.85 12.75 -11.26
C GLU A 92 1.86 11.53 -10.34
N GLY A 93 0.70 10.97 -9.99
CA GLY A 93 0.60 9.81 -9.09
C GLY A 93 1.43 8.59 -9.50
N LEU A 94 2.03 7.95 -8.52
CA LEU A 94 2.80 6.73 -8.71
C LEU A 94 1.86 5.55 -9.01
N PRO A 95 2.28 4.62 -9.88
CA PRO A 95 1.45 3.48 -10.25
C PRO A 95 1.32 2.46 -9.11
N LEU A 96 0.13 1.88 -9.04
CA LEU A 96 -0.18 0.76 -8.15
C LEU A 96 0.13 -0.54 -8.90
N THR A 97 1.37 -1.01 -8.77
CA THR A 97 1.87 -2.20 -9.47
C THR A 97 2.19 -3.29 -8.46
N THR A 98 1.53 -4.43 -8.48
CA THR A 98 1.79 -5.53 -7.54
C THR A 98 3.22 -6.07 -7.66
N THR A 99 3.69 -6.79 -6.64
CA THR A 99 5.02 -7.43 -6.65
C THR A 99 5.18 -8.39 -7.84
N GLN A 100 4.13 -9.15 -8.17
CA GLN A 100 4.14 -10.07 -9.32
C GLN A 100 4.21 -9.35 -10.67
N GLU A 101 3.54 -8.20 -10.80
CA GLU A 101 3.65 -7.36 -12.00
C GLU A 101 5.05 -6.76 -12.13
N CYS A 102 5.65 -6.36 -11.02
CA CYS A 102 7.03 -5.88 -10.99
C CYS A 102 8.05 -6.90 -11.46
N GLU A 103 7.91 -8.16 -11.05
CA GLU A 103 8.75 -9.25 -11.55
C GLU A 103 8.61 -9.42 -13.07
N LYS A 104 7.39 -9.34 -13.60
CA LYS A 104 7.14 -9.41 -15.04
C LYS A 104 7.72 -8.21 -15.79
N ILE A 105 7.56 -7.00 -15.25
CA ILE A 105 8.12 -5.76 -15.82
C ILE A 105 9.65 -5.86 -15.90
N ARG A 106 10.31 -6.24 -14.80
CA ARG A 106 11.76 -6.45 -14.75
C ARG A 106 12.22 -7.54 -15.70
N SER A 107 11.54 -8.67 -15.75
CA SER A 107 11.86 -9.76 -16.69
C SER A 107 11.75 -9.31 -18.14
N ASN A 108 10.72 -8.53 -18.48
CA ASN A 108 10.54 -8.00 -19.83
C ASN A 108 11.58 -6.92 -20.17
N PHE A 109 11.97 -6.09 -19.21
CA PHE A 109 13.07 -5.15 -19.35
C PHE A 109 14.38 -5.88 -19.67
N GLU A 110 14.76 -6.89 -18.89
CA GLU A 110 15.99 -7.66 -19.12
C GLU A 110 15.99 -8.40 -20.47
N LYS A 111 14.82 -8.88 -20.94
CA LYS A 111 14.69 -9.46 -22.28
C LYS A 111 14.85 -8.44 -23.40
N ARG A 112 14.35 -7.21 -23.20
CA ARG A 112 14.44 -6.12 -24.20
C ARG A 112 15.82 -5.46 -24.21
N TYR A 113 16.44 -5.29 -23.04
CA TYR A 113 17.69 -4.59 -22.82
C TYR A 113 18.71 -5.45 -22.04
N PRO A 114 19.16 -6.58 -22.61
CA PRO A 114 20.15 -7.43 -21.94
C PRO A 114 21.46 -6.68 -21.70
N VAL A 115 22.12 -6.98 -20.57
CA VAL A 115 23.40 -6.37 -20.15
C VAL A 115 24.48 -6.47 -21.24
N LYS A 116 24.50 -7.58 -21.98
CA LYS A 116 25.31 -7.72 -23.19
C LYS A 116 24.38 -7.77 -24.38
N ARG A 117 24.56 -6.83 -25.32
CA ARG A 117 23.90 -6.89 -26.61
C ARG A 117 24.32 -8.19 -27.30
N PRO A 118 23.41 -9.15 -27.54
CA PRO A 118 23.79 -10.35 -28.27
C PRO A 118 24.27 -9.93 -29.66
N LEU A 119 25.48 -10.34 -30.03
CA LEU A 119 25.92 -10.30 -31.42
C LEU A 119 24.87 -11.07 -32.22
N LYS A 120 24.09 -10.37 -33.05
CA LYS A 120 23.10 -11.04 -33.89
C LYS A 120 23.86 -12.02 -34.77
N GLN A 121 23.71 -13.33 -34.53
CA GLN A 121 24.12 -14.33 -35.50
C GLN A 121 23.35 -14.05 -36.78
N ALA A 122 24.06 -14.01 -37.92
CA ALA A 122 23.44 -13.79 -39.22
C ALA A 122 22.40 -14.88 -39.47
N ILE A 123 21.12 -14.54 -39.33
CA ILE A 123 20.03 -15.47 -39.61
C ILE A 123 20.02 -15.72 -41.12
N PRO A 124 20.12 -16.97 -41.61
CA PRO A 124 20.05 -17.29 -43.03
C PRO A 124 18.73 -16.76 -43.60
N TYR A 125 18.83 -15.92 -44.62
CA TYR A 125 17.68 -15.17 -45.12
C TYR A 125 16.87 -16.02 -46.12
N PRO A 126 15.52 -15.97 -46.09
CA PRO A 126 14.72 -16.52 -47.18
C PRO A 126 15.03 -15.78 -48.50
N PRO A 127 15.05 -16.48 -49.65
CA PRO A 127 15.44 -15.89 -50.93
C PRO A 127 14.61 -14.63 -51.24
N ILE A 128 15.29 -13.59 -51.71
CA ILE A 128 14.66 -12.32 -52.11
C ILE A 128 13.86 -12.58 -53.40
N PRO A 129 12.54 -12.32 -53.44
CA PRO A 129 11.77 -12.42 -54.67
C PRO A 129 12.34 -11.48 -55.73
N THR A 130 12.46 -11.98 -56.97
CA THR A 130 13.14 -11.31 -58.09
C THR A 130 12.67 -9.86 -58.31
N ARG A 131 11.37 -9.60 -58.11
CA ARG A 131 10.75 -8.27 -58.26
C ARG A 131 11.33 -7.17 -57.34
N TYR A 132 11.99 -7.54 -56.25
CA TYR A 132 12.56 -6.60 -55.28
C TYR A 132 14.07 -6.41 -55.44
N LEU A 133 14.74 -7.24 -56.26
CA LEU A 133 16.21 -7.21 -56.40
C LEU A 133 16.70 -5.87 -56.95
N GLN A 134 16.00 -5.30 -57.92
CA GLN A 134 16.41 -4.03 -58.55
C GLN A 134 16.36 -2.87 -57.54
N LYS A 135 15.26 -2.71 -56.81
CA LYS A 135 15.11 -1.66 -55.80
C LYS A 135 16.11 -1.80 -54.64
N ILE A 136 16.33 -3.04 -54.16
CA ILE A 136 17.33 -3.32 -53.13
C ILE A 136 18.75 -3.00 -53.64
N SER A 137 19.08 -3.36 -54.88
CA SER A 137 20.40 -3.08 -55.48
C SER A 137 20.68 -1.58 -55.64
N GLN A 138 19.68 -0.80 -56.06
CA GLN A 138 19.76 0.66 -56.15
C GLN A 138 19.96 1.31 -54.77
N THR A 139 19.23 0.80 -53.78
CA THR A 139 19.36 1.29 -52.41
C THR A 139 20.73 0.95 -51.82
N LEU A 140 21.24 -0.26 -52.04
CA LEU A 140 22.59 -0.67 -51.64
C LEU A 140 23.67 0.19 -52.30
N THR A 141 23.49 0.54 -53.57
CA THR A 141 24.40 1.42 -54.29
C THR A 141 24.40 2.82 -53.68
N SER A 142 23.21 3.37 -53.39
CA SER A 142 23.07 4.68 -52.74
C SER A 142 23.72 4.72 -51.35
N VAL A 143 23.56 3.64 -50.57
CA VAL A 143 24.19 3.48 -49.26
C VAL A 143 25.72 3.40 -49.37
N ARG A 144 26.25 2.66 -50.35
CA ARG A 144 27.71 2.59 -50.62
C ARG A 144 28.28 3.95 -50.99
N THR A 145 27.65 4.65 -51.93
CA THR A 145 28.06 6.00 -52.33
C THR A 145 28.01 6.97 -51.14
N PHE A 146 27.00 6.88 -50.28
CA PHE A 146 26.94 7.67 -49.06
C PHE A 146 28.11 7.38 -48.12
N LEU A 147 28.54 6.13 -47.99
CA LEU A 147 29.65 5.74 -47.12
C LEU A 147 31.02 6.15 -47.68
N ASP A 148 31.20 6.03 -48.98
CA ASP A 148 32.50 6.30 -49.63
C ASP A 148 32.75 7.80 -49.87
N THR A 149 31.68 8.58 -50.11
CA THR A 149 31.82 9.94 -50.67
C THR A 149 31.17 11.05 -49.85
N SER A 150 30.32 10.74 -48.88
CA SER A 150 29.58 11.79 -48.15
C SER A 150 30.29 12.26 -46.88
N SER A 151 30.34 13.58 -46.69
CA SER A 151 30.65 14.23 -45.41
C SER A 151 29.42 14.38 -44.50
N GLN A 152 28.24 14.03 -44.98
CA GLN A 152 27.00 14.09 -44.19
C GLN A 152 26.86 12.87 -43.28
N ASN A 153 26.21 13.07 -42.12
CA ASN A 153 26.01 12.02 -41.12
C ASN A 153 24.74 11.19 -41.35
N SER A 154 23.91 11.54 -42.32
CA SER A 154 22.64 10.86 -42.62
C SER A 154 22.31 10.85 -44.12
N LEU A 155 21.68 9.77 -44.60
CA LEU A 155 21.10 9.62 -45.94
C LEU A 155 19.62 9.27 -45.84
N THR A 156 18.72 10.06 -46.44
CA THR A 156 17.30 9.70 -46.55
C THR A 156 17.04 8.86 -47.79
N LEU A 157 16.42 7.70 -47.62
CA LEU A 157 16.00 6.80 -48.68
C LEU A 157 14.63 7.23 -49.22
N SER A 158 14.54 7.58 -50.51
CA SER A 158 13.28 7.95 -51.17
C SER A 158 12.36 6.74 -51.41
N ASP A 159 11.03 6.92 -51.32
CA ASP A 159 9.98 5.97 -51.74
C ASP A 159 10.15 4.51 -51.25
N THR A 160 10.49 4.34 -49.99
CA THR A 160 10.57 3.00 -49.38
C THR A 160 9.28 2.70 -48.62
N SER A 161 8.50 1.73 -49.08
CA SER A 161 7.33 1.24 -48.33
C SER A 161 7.78 0.65 -46.99
N ASP A 162 6.92 0.64 -45.96
CA ASP A 162 7.25 0.03 -44.65
C ASP A 162 7.68 -1.44 -44.73
N TYR A 163 7.20 -2.15 -45.75
CA TYR A 163 7.58 -3.53 -46.04
C TYR A 163 9.00 -3.60 -46.62
N ASP A 164 9.31 -2.80 -47.63
CA ASP A 164 10.66 -2.70 -48.20
C ASP A 164 11.65 -2.25 -47.13
N PHE A 165 11.25 -1.30 -46.29
CA PHE A 165 12.04 -0.73 -45.20
C PHE A 165 12.46 -1.79 -44.17
N ARG A 166 11.49 -2.58 -43.67
CA ARG A 166 11.77 -3.69 -42.73
C ARG A 166 12.74 -4.70 -43.33
N ARG A 167 12.64 -4.96 -44.63
CA ARG A 167 13.49 -5.92 -45.34
C ARG A 167 14.89 -5.36 -45.61
N LEU A 168 14.99 -4.07 -45.95
CA LEU A 168 16.26 -3.34 -46.14
C LEU A 168 17.02 -3.21 -44.83
N ARG A 169 16.36 -2.80 -43.74
CA ARG A 169 16.94 -2.73 -42.39
C ARG A 169 17.59 -4.07 -42.01
N LYS A 170 16.87 -5.16 -42.22
CA LYS A 170 17.31 -6.51 -41.85
C LYS A 170 18.36 -7.10 -42.81
N THR A 171 18.38 -6.69 -44.08
CA THR A 171 19.38 -7.15 -45.08
C THR A 171 20.66 -6.32 -45.01
N VAL A 172 20.57 -5.00 -44.88
CA VAL A 172 21.72 -4.07 -44.99
C VAL A 172 22.45 -3.87 -43.67
N ILE A 173 21.71 -3.71 -42.56
CA ILE A 173 22.31 -3.39 -41.24
C ILE A 173 22.82 -4.65 -40.54
N GLU A 174 22.06 -5.75 -40.61
CA GLU A 174 22.37 -6.95 -39.82
C GLU A 174 23.37 -7.89 -40.48
N SER A 175 23.64 -7.75 -41.79
CA SER A 175 24.50 -8.70 -42.52
C SER A 175 25.79 -8.12 -43.11
N VAL A 176 25.92 -6.79 -43.29
CA VAL A 176 27.09 -6.22 -44.00
C VAL A 176 27.68 -4.95 -43.36
N TRP A 177 26.92 -4.11 -42.63
CA TRP A 177 27.42 -2.79 -42.20
C TRP A 177 27.10 -2.46 -40.74
N LEU A 178 27.99 -2.86 -39.83
CA LEU A 178 27.91 -2.58 -38.39
C LEU A 178 27.85 -1.08 -38.02
N GLN A 179 28.21 -0.17 -38.94
CA GLN A 179 28.26 1.28 -38.71
C GLN A 179 27.00 2.05 -39.16
N LEU A 180 25.96 1.36 -39.65
CA LEU A 180 24.74 2.02 -40.11
C LEU A 180 23.60 1.79 -39.13
N ASP A 181 22.88 2.84 -38.78
CA ASP A 181 21.56 2.74 -38.13
C ASP A 181 20.49 3.27 -39.09
N VAL A 182 19.34 2.60 -39.15
CA VAL A 182 18.28 3.00 -40.07
C VAL A 182 16.99 3.20 -39.31
N GLU A 183 16.53 4.45 -39.30
CA GLU A 183 15.34 4.91 -38.61
C GLU A 183 14.42 5.62 -39.59
N ARG A 184 13.19 5.11 -39.79
CA ARG A 184 12.15 5.71 -40.67
C ARG A 184 12.63 6.11 -42.07
N GLY A 185 13.50 5.31 -42.67
CA GLY A 185 14.05 5.56 -44.01
C GLY A 185 15.36 6.36 -44.03
N ILE A 186 15.91 6.76 -42.87
CA ILE A 186 17.14 7.53 -42.78
C ILE A 186 18.28 6.62 -42.30
N VAL A 187 19.36 6.56 -43.08
CA VAL A 187 20.58 5.82 -42.78
C VAL A 187 21.58 6.76 -42.12
N HIS A 188 21.88 6.54 -40.84
CA HIS A 188 22.88 7.30 -40.09
C HIS A 188 24.22 6.56 -40.08
N ARG A 189 25.31 7.30 -40.33
CA ARG A 189 26.66 6.81 -40.07
C ARG A 189 26.92 6.95 -38.57
N ARG A 190 27.17 5.84 -37.88
CA ARG A 190 27.47 5.82 -36.44
C ARG A 190 28.63 4.88 -36.16
N SER A 191 29.53 5.29 -35.28
CA SER A 191 30.56 4.40 -34.76
C SER A 191 29.94 3.30 -33.89
N GLU A 192 30.71 2.25 -33.61
CA GLU A 192 30.30 1.22 -32.63
C GLU A 192 30.10 1.86 -31.25
N ASP A 193 30.99 2.78 -30.87
CA ASP A 193 30.96 3.53 -29.60
C ASP A 193 29.67 4.38 -29.47
N ASP A 194 29.24 5.06 -30.55
CA ASP A 194 27.99 5.85 -30.54
C ASP A 194 26.75 4.97 -30.36
N LYS A 195 26.78 3.76 -30.92
CA LYS A 195 25.68 2.78 -30.78
C LYS A 195 25.63 2.20 -29.37
N GLU A 196 26.78 1.91 -28.78
CA GLU A 196 26.88 1.44 -27.40
C GLU A 196 26.42 2.53 -26.42
N LYS A 197 26.85 3.78 -26.63
CA LYS A 197 26.40 4.93 -25.83
C LYS A 197 24.88 5.11 -25.88
N MET A 198 24.29 5.13 -27.07
CA MET A 198 22.82 5.26 -27.21
C MET A 198 22.09 4.07 -26.58
N TRP A 199 22.60 2.85 -26.75
CA TRP A 199 22.01 1.66 -26.12
C TRP A 199 22.02 1.80 -24.59
N LYS A 200 23.14 2.26 -24.02
CA LYS A 200 23.27 2.51 -22.59
C LYS A 200 22.29 3.58 -22.11
N GLU A 201 22.21 4.72 -22.80
CA GLU A 201 21.27 5.81 -22.47
C GLU A 201 19.80 5.36 -22.57
N MET A 202 19.45 4.54 -23.57
CA MET A 202 18.11 3.97 -23.71
C MET A 202 17.80 2.96 -22.60
N ARG A 203 18.78 2.13 -22.22
CA ARG A 203 18.64 1.19 -21.10
C ARG A 203 18.42 1.95 -19.80
N GLU A 204 19.25 2.94 -19.49
CA GLU A 204 19.14 3.76 -18.27
C GLU A 204 17.78 4.45 -18.15
N LYS A 205 17.29 5.07 -19.24
CA LYS A 205 15.96 5.69 -19.27
C LYS A 205 14.81 4.70 -19.07
N GLU A 206 14.95 3.48 -19.57
CA GLU A 206 13.94 2.45 -19.38
C GLU A 206 14.03 1.81 -17.98
N GLU A 207 15.23 1.71 -17.41
CA GLU A 207 15.47 1.25 -16.05
C GLU A 207 14.83 2.20 -15.04
N GLU A 208 15.00 3.52 -15.20
CA GLU A 208 14.33 4.55 -14.38
C GLU A 208 12.79 4.38 -14.40
N LYS A 209 12.21 4.10 -15.57
CA LYS A 209 10.76 3.82 -15.68
C LYS A 209 10.34 2.54 -14.98
N VAL A 210 11.20 1.51 -14.98
CA VAL A 210 10.94 0.26 -14.26
C VAL A 210 10.98 0.52 -12.75
N GLU A 211 11.93 1.32 -12.28
CA GLU A 211 12.03 1.74 -10.88
C GLU A 211 10.80 2.54 -10.46
N GLU A 212 10.40 3.57 -11.22
CA GLU A 212 9.18 4.35 -10.95
C GLU A 212 7.94 3.44 -10.88
N LYS A 213 7.84 2.48 -11.81
CA LYS A 213 6.73 1.53 -11.87
C LYS A 213 6.62 0.62 -10.66
N CYS A 214 7.74 0.30 -10.02
CA CYS A 214 7.81 -0.67 -8.95
C CYS A 214 8.05 -0.07 -7.57
N PHE A 215 8.30 1.24 -7.53
CA PHE A 215 8.67 1.97 -6.34
C PHE A 215 7.75 1.68 -5.14
N LEU A 216 6.42 1.82 -5.30
CA LEU A 216 5.49 1.65 -4.17
C LEU A 216 5.50 0.22 -3.61
N SER A 217 5.67 -0.78 -4.45
CA SER A 217 5.67 -2.19 -4.02
C SER A 217 7.00 -2.62 -3.44
N ASP A 218 8.09 -2.07 -3.94
CA ASP A 218 9.39 -2.22 -3.29
C ASP A 218 9.42 -1.51 -1.93
N LEU A 219 8.84 -0.31 -1.85
CA LEU A 219 8.70 0.45 -0.62
C LEU A 219 7.86 -0.31 0.40
N TRP A 220 6.68 -0.82 0.01
CA TRP A 220 5.82 -1.60 0.91
C TRP A 220 6.53 -2.87 1.41
N ARG A 221 7.22 -3.59 0.52
CA ARG A 221 8.01 -4.77 0.89
C ARG A 221 9.12 -4.44 1.89
N GLU A 222 9.71 -3.24 1.82
CA GLU A 222 10.70 -2.79 2.80
C GLU A 222 10.05 -2.41 4.13
N ILE A 223 8.96 -1.65 4.10
CA ILE A 223 8.22 -1.21 5.29
C ILE A 223 7.76 -2.41 6.14
N ARG A 224 7.30 -3.49 5.50
CA ARG A 224 6.83 -4.72 6.18
C ARG A 224 7.85 -5.36 7.13
N LYS A 225 9.15 -5.04 6.99
CA LYS A 225 10.21 -5.55 7.87
C LYS A 225 10.26 -4.85 9.24
N TYR A 226 9.56 -3.73 9.37
CA TYR A 226 9.52 -2.90 10.57
C TYR A 226 8.13 -2.97 11.21
N LYS A 227 8.02 -2.42 12.42
CA LYS A 227 6.74 -2.19 13.08
C LYS A 227 5.93 -1.15 12.31
N VAL A 228 4.74 -1.53 11.85
CA VAL A 228 3.84 -0.66 11.10
C VAL A 228 2.74 -0.15 12.04
N VAL A 229 2.73 1.16 12.27
CA VAL A 229 1.77 1.81 13.15
C VAL A 229 0.65 2.42 12.33
N VAL A 230 -0.60 2.15 12.71
CA VAL A 230 -1.81 2.65 12.06
C VAL A 230 -2.83 3.19 13.08
N HIS A 231 -3.86 3.90 12.62
CA HIS A 231 -4.99 4.32 13.44
C HIS A 231 -6.28 3.95 12.72
N LEU A 232 -7.02 2.94 13.22
CA LEU A 232 -8.15 2.35 12.48
C LEU A 232 -7.76 1.82 11.10
N GLY A 233 -6.55 1.26 10.99
CA GLY A 233 -5.85 1.09 9.71
C GLY A 233 -6.20 -0.14 8.90
N ILE A 234 -7.33 -0.80 9.17
CA ILE A 234 -7.63 -2.09 8.53
C ILE A 234 -7.78 -1.94 7.02
N TYR A 235 -8.45 -0.88 6.55
CA TYR A 235 -8.54 -0.61 5.13
C TYR A 235 -7.17 -0.28 4.57
N ASP A 236 -6.35 0.50 5.26
CA ASP A 236 -5.00 0.87 4.80
C ASP A 236 -4.14 -0.37 4.53
N ILE A 237 -4.04 -1.28 5.49
CA ILE A 237 -3.29 -2.53 5.31
C ILE A 237 -3.91 -3.39 4.21
N LEU A 238 -5.23 -3.47 4.14
CA LEU A 238 -5.93 -4.27 3.13
C LEU A 238 -5.70 -3.72 1.71
N PHE A 239 -5.70 -2.39 1.54
CA PHE A 239 -5.37 -1.72 0.29
C PHE A 239 -3.90 -1.92 -0.10
N LEU A 240 -2.97 -1.74 0.84
CA LEU A 240 -1.54 -1.93 0.60
C LEU A 240 -1.23 -3.37 0.19
N GLU A 241 -1.75 -4.36 0.92
CA GLU A 241 -1.57 -5.77 0.57
C GLU A 241 -2.21 -6.13 -0.77
N HIS A 242 -3.44 -5.66 -1.05
CA HIS A 242 -4.13 -5.97 -2.29
C HIS A 242 -3.44 -5.38 -3.53
N TYR A 243 -2.99 -4.12 -3.44
CA TYR A 243 -2.49 -3.36 -4.60
C TYR A 243 -0.97 -3.38 -4.76
N LEU A 244 -0.20 -3.64 -3.70
CA LEU A 244 1.27 -3.57 -3.74
C LEU A 244 1.93 -4.95 -3.53
N SER A 245 1.30 -5.86 -2.79
CA SER A 245 1.77 -7.24 -2.67
C SER A 245 1.21 -8.09 -3.82
N SER A 246 -0.02 -8.57 -3.66
CA SER A 246 -0.76 -9.36 -4.65
C SER A 246 -2.25 -9.30 -4.35
N PRO A 247 -3.15 -9.49 -5.33
CA PRO A 247 -4.58 -9.45 -5.06
C PRO A 247 -4.97 -10.46 -3.99
N ILE A 248 -5.72 -10.00 -3.00
CA ILE A 248 -6.22 -10.81 -1.89
C ILE A 248 -7.42 -11.63 -2.36
N THR A 249 -7.45 -12.91 -2.03
CA THR A 249 -8.50 -13.83 -2.47
C THR A 249 -9.66 -13.91 -1.48
N ASP A 250 -9.37 -14.01 -0.19
CA ASP A 250 -10.33 -14.25 0.87
C ASP A 250 -9.78 -13.87 2.25
N TYR A 251 -10.60 -14.07 3.29
CA TYR A 251 -10.26 -13.77 4.68
C TYR A 251 -9.04 -14.55 5.19
N ASP A 252 -8.95 -15.83 4.85
CA ASP A 252 -7.90 -16.69 5.40
C ASP A 252 -6.54 -16.36 4.75
N ASP A 253 -6.54 -16.03 3.46
CA ASP A 253 -5.38 -15.43 2.76
C ASP A 253 -4.92 -14.13 3.44
N PHE A 254 -5.82 -13.17 3.66
CA PHE A 254 -5.46 -11.92 4.31
C PHE A 254 -4.92 -12.11 5.72
N MET A 255 -5.57 -12.93 6.53
CA MET A 255 -5.11 -13.22 7.89
C MET A 255 -3.76 -13.95 7.90
N GLY A 256 -3.46 -14.75 6.87
CA GLY A 256 -2.15 -15.35 6.68
C GLY A 256 -1.07 -14.29 6.48
N ARG A 257 -1.28 -13.37 5.54
CA ARG A 257 -0.32 -12.29 5.22
C ARG A 257 -0.10 -11.33 6.38
N LEU A 258 -1.18 -11.02 7.09
CA LEU A 258 -1.16 -10.07 8.20
C LEU A 258 -0.35 -10.58 9.40
N LYS A 259 -0.27 -11.89 9.60
CA LYS A 259 0.62 -12.50 10.63
C LYS A 259 2.10 -12.26 10.33
N GLU A 260 2.44 -11.92 9.10
CA GLU A 260 3.80 -11.63 8.68
C GLU A 260 4.18 -10.15 8.86
N ILE A 261 3.27 -9.31 9.38
CA ILE A 261 3.48 -7.87 9.54
C ILE A 261 3.32 -7.52 11.03
N ASP A 262 4.32 -6.86 11.61
CA ASP A 262 4.26 -6.33 12.98
C ASP A 262 3.37 -5.07 13.02
N VAL A 263 2.07 -5.33 13.07
CA VAL A 263 0.96 -4.39 13.20
C VAL A 263 0.98 -3.63 14.54
N VAL A 264 0.71 -2.32 14.63
CA VAL A 264 0.10 -1.69 15.83
C VAL A 264 -1.01 -0.75 15.43
N ASP A 265 -2.24 -0.96 15.93
CA ASP A 265 -3.35 -0.01 15.77
C ASP A 265 -3.50 0.86 17.03
N THR A 266 -3.19 2.14 16.91
CA THR A 266 -3.22 3.12 18.01
C THR A 266 -4.62 3.36 18.55
N LYS A 267 -5.67 3.28 17.71
CA LYS A 267 -7.06 3.43 18.18
C LYS A 267 -7.42 2.26 19.09
N HIS A 268 -7.09 1.06 18.65
CA HIS A 268 -7.34 -0.16 19.42
C HIS A 268 -6.52 -0.17 20.72
N LEU A 269 -5.23 0.14 20.63
CA LEU A 269 -4.33 0.27 21.77
C LEU A 269 -4.87 1.28 22.79
N GLY A 270 -5.24 2.48 22.31
CA GLY A 270 -5.83 3.51 23.13
C GLY A 270 -7.13 3.08 23.83
N ASN A 271 -7.98 2.29 23.16
CA ASN A 271 -9.24 1.84 23.76
C ASN A 271 -9.00 0.86 24.91
N LYS A 272 -7.99 -0.01 24.79
CA LYS A 272 -7.55 -0.86 25.91
C LYS A 272 -7.03 -0.04 27.08
N ILE A 273 -6.21 0.99 26.80
CA ILE A 273 -5.65 1.87 27.82
C ILE A 273 -6.75 2.59 28.60
N ARG A 274 -7.72 3.14 27.86
CA ARG A 274 -8.89 3.80 28.44
C ARG A 274 -9.72 2.84 29.29
N ALA A 275 -10.01 1.64 28.79
CA ALA A 275 -10.82 0.65 29.49
C ALA A 275 -10.16 0.14 30.79
N GLY A 276 -8.83 0.02 30.79
CA GLY A 276 -8.07 -0.35 31.98
C GLY A 276 -7.84 0.79 32.97
N GLY A 277 -8.16 2.04 32.60
CA GLY A 277 -7.93 3.21 33.46
C GLY A 277 -6.45 3.50 33.73
N PHE A 278 -5.54 3.08 32.85
CA PHE A 278 -4.10 3.24 33.04
C PHE A 278 -3.64 4.70 32.93
N ILE A 279 -4.36 5.49 32.14
CA ILE A 279 -4.12 6.92 31.97
C ILE A 279 -5.41 7.64 32.37
N GLU A 280 -5.31 8.51 33.37
CA GLU A 280 -6.45 9.27 33.88
C GLU A 280 -6.94 10.24 32.81
N ASN A 281 -8.27 10.31 32.62
CA ASN A 281 -8.92 11.20 31.65
C ASN A 281 -8.44 11.02 30.19
N TYR A 282 -7.93 9.84 29.82
CA TYR A 282 -7.44 9.59 28.47
C TYR A 282 -8.53 9.70 27.39
N GLU A 283 -8.37 10.68 26.49
CA GLU A 283 -9.29 10.92 25.38
C GLU A 283 -8.90 10.12 24.13
N ASN A 284 -9.40 8.89 24.02
CA ASN A 284 -9.26 8.12 22.79
C ASN A 284 -10.42 8.33 21.81
N GLY A 285 -10.25 9.21 20.83
CA GLY A 285 -11.29 9.68 19.90
C GLY A 285 -10.96 9.42 18.43
N SER A 286 -11.32 10.38 17.57
CA SER A 286 -10.69 10.45 16.24
C SER A 286 -9.18 10.68 16.39
N LEU A 287 -8.42 10.41 15.34
CA LEU A 287 -6.97 10.66 15.32
C LEU A 287 -6.63 12.08 15.78
N GLU A 288 -7.31 13.10 15.25
CA GLU A 288 -7.14 14.50 15.66
C GLU A 288 -7.35 14.70 17.17
N LYS A 289 -8.41 14.13 17.75
CA LYS A 289 -8.69 14.29 19.18
C LYS A 289 -7.61 13.63 20.02
N THR A 290 -7.21 12.42 19.66
CA THR A 290 -6.17 11.68 20.38
C THR A 290 -4.81 12.37 20.25
N TYR A 291 -4.46 12.90 19.07
CA TYR A 291 -3.25 13.70 18.87
C TYR A 291 -3.27 14.97 19.74
N LYS A 292 -4.36 15.74 19.69
CA LYS A 292 -4.51 16.98 20.47
C LYS A 292 -4.53 16.74 21.98
N TYR A 293 -4.96 15.58 22.45
CA TYR A 293 -4.81 15.20 23.85
C TYR A 293 -3.33 15.18 24.24
N TRP A 294 -2.50 14.43 23.50
CA TRP A 294 -1.07 14.31 23.77
C TRP A 294 -0.27 15.60 23.52
N GLU A 295 -0.75 16.48 22.66
CA GLU A 295 -0.16 17.81 22.47
C GLU A 295 -0.39 18.74 23.68
N ARG A 296 -1.52 18.60 24.38
CA ARG A 296 -1.88 19.42 25.54
C ARG A 296 -1.31 18.90 26.84
N GLU A 297 -1.32 17.58 27.02
CA GLU A 297 -0.71 16.95 28.18
C GLU A 297 0.77 17.35 28.19
N LYS A 298 1.23 18.03 29.25
CA LYS A 298 2.62 18.51 29.39
C LYS A 298 3.60 17.35 29.64
N VAL A 299 3.49 16.29 28.86
CA VAL A 299 4.39 15.15 28.87
C VAL A 299 5.72 15.59 28.30
N LYS A 300 6.81 14.92 28.71
CA LYS A 300 8.11 15.05 28.04
C LYS A 300 7.86 14.89 26.54
N ASP A 301 8.28 15.89 25.75
CA ASP A 301 8.25 15.74 24.31
C ASP A 301 9.30 14.70 23.94
N TYR A 302 8.85 13.66 23.24
CA TYR A 302 9.72 12.59 22.78
C TYR A 302 10.12 12.81 21.33
N ILE A 303 9.68 13.89 20.68
CA ILE A 303 9.92 14.15 19.26
C ILE A 303 10.64 15.49 19.12
N GLU A 304 11.83 15.47 18.51
CA GLU A 304 12.75 16.63 18.49
C GLU A 304 12.19 17.82 17.72
N GLU A 305 11.68 17.56 16.52
CA GLU A 305 11.12 18.55 15.62
C GLU A 305 9.70 18.11 15.24
N LYS A 306 8.72 18.89 15.69
CA LYS A 306 7.33 18.65 15.31
C LYS A 306 7.15 19.02 13.86
N GLU A 307 6.60 18.09 13.09
CA GLU A 307 6.07 18.42 11.79
C GLU A 307 4.76 19.21 11.96
N GLU A 308 4.42 20.02 10.96
CA GLU A 308 3.12 20.67 10.85
C GLU A 308 2.45 20.24 9.55
N GLY A 309 1.13 20.07 9.60
CA GLY A 309 0.36 19.64 8.44
C GLY A 309 -1.12 19.83 8.62
N GLN A 310 -1.87 19.38 7.62
CA GLN A 310 -3.32 19.50 7.58
C GLN A 310 -3.97 18.14 7.77
N TYR A 311 -4.96 18.04 8.66
CA TYR A 311 -5.76 16.82 8.79
C TYR A 311 -6.36 16.42 7.45
N HIS A 312 -6.43 15.10 7.23
CA HIS A 312 -6.91 14.50 6.00
C HIS A 312 -5.95 14.62 4.81
N ASP A 313 -4.71 15.09 5.03
CA ASP A 313 -3.55 14.70 4.22
C ASP A 313 -2.93 13.42 4.79
N ALA A 314 -2.67 12.43 3.94
CA ALA A 314 -2.20 11.13 4.40
C ALA A 314 -0.84 11.19 5.13
N GLY A 315 0.07 12.09 4.70
CA GLY A 315 1.36 12.26 5.36
C GLY A 315 1.19 12.77 6.78
N TRP A 316 0.43 13.85 6.93
CA TRP A 316 0.14 14.43 8.24
C TRP A 316 -0.59 13.46 9.18
N ASP A 317 -1.58 12.73 8.66
CA ASP A 317 -2.29 11.72 9.43
C ASP A 317 -1.35 10.56 9.85
N SER A 318 -0.36 10.20 9.01
CA SER A 318 0.67 9.21 9.36
C SER A 318 1.61 9.71 10.47
N TYR A 319 2.00 10.99 10.43
CA TYR A 319 2.80 11.62 11.48
C TYR A 319 2.04 11.65 12.81
N CYS A 320 0.79 12.14 12.80
CA CYS A 320 -0.07 12.17 13.99
C CYS A 320 -0.24 10.77 14.60
N THR A 321 -0.38 9.75 13.74
CA THR A 321 -0.53 8.35 14.17
C THR A 321 0.73 7.85 14.90
N GLY A 322 1.92 8.10 14.34
CA GLY A 322 3.17 7.72 14.99
C GLY A 322 3.43 8.54 16.27
N TYR A 323 3.11 9.84 16.27
CA TYR A 323 3.17 10.70 17.46
C TYR A 323 2.36 10.11 18.62
N VAL A 324 1.11 9.71 18.34
CA VAL A 324 0.24 9.05 19.32
C VAL A 324 0.87 7.74 19.80
N TYR A 325 1.42 6.92 18.92
CA TYR A 325 2.07 5.66 19.31
C TYR A 325 3.27 5.89 20.23
N VAL A 326 4.19 6.79 19.88
CA VAL A 326 5.37 7.10 20.70
C VAL A 326 4.96 7.50 22.12
N HIS A 327 3.94 8.33 22.26
CA HIS A 327 3.45 8.75 23.57
C HIS A 327 2.80 7.61 24.34
N LEU A 328 1.99 6.77 23.68
CA LEU A 328 1.39 5.59 24.31
C LEU A 328 2.47 4.60 24.77
N ASP A 329 3.47 4.35 23.93
CA ASP A 329 4.58 3.44 24.20
C ASP A 329 5.40 3.90 25.42
N LYS A 330 5.81 5.17 25.43
CA LYS A 330 6.57 5.78 26.54
C LYS A 330 5.76 5.93 27.82
N ALA A 331 4.47 6.29 27.73
CA ALA A 331 3.60 6.40 28.91
C ALA A 331 3.37 5.05 29.60
N LEU A 332 3.43 3.95 28.84
CA LEU A 332 3.17 2.62 29.37
C LEU A 332 4.43 1.86 29.80
N ASN A 333 5.63 2.21 29.32
CA ASN A 333 6.89 1.49 29.59
C ASN A 333 6.76 -0.03 29.41
N VAL A 334 6.05 -0.43 28.35
CA VAL A 334 5.56 -1.80 28.15
C VAL A 334 6.58 -2.63 27.37
N LYS A 335 7.24 -3.57 28.06
CA LYS A 335 8.10 -4.58 27.43
C LYS A 335 7.35 -5.84 26.93
N ASP A 336 6.07 -6.03 27.26
CA ASP A 336 5.40 -7.35 27.13
C ASP A 336 4.07 -7.41 26.35
N TRP A 337 3.63 -6.36 25.64
CA TRP A 337 2.34 -6.44 24.89
C TRP A 337 2.49 -6.99 23.46
N LEU A 338 3.71 -7.37 23.09
CA LEU A 338 4.23 -7.72 21.76
C LEU A 338 3.52 -8.84 20.99
N ASN A 339 2.37 -9.33 21.43
CA ASN A 339 1.66 -10.40 20.72
C ASN A 339 0.14 -10.25 20.59
N THR A 340 -0.46 -9.10 20.94
CA THR A 340 -1.93 -8.97 20.82
C THR A 340 -2.38 -8.36 19.48
N PHE A 341 -1.91 -8.94 18.38
CA PHE A 341 -2.49 -8.72 17.06
C PHE A 341 -3.70 -9.64 16.84
N TYR A 342 -4.88 -9.14 17.20
CA TYR A 342 -6.14 -9.61 16.61
C TYR A 342 -6.74 -8.48 15.81
N VAL A 343 -6.43 -8.50 14.52
CA VAL A 343 -7.18 -7.78 13.51
C VAL A 343 -8.56 -8.40 13.41
N MET A 344 -9.45 -7.77 14.17
CA MET A 344 -10.86 -7.52 13.88
C MET A 344 -11.49 -6.56 14.92
N LYS A 345 -10.68 -5.85 15.72
CA LYS A 345 -11.18 -4.88 16.72
C LYS A 345 -11.21 -3.42 16.25
N CYS A 346 -10.91 -3.15 14.97
CA CYS A 346 -10.89 -1.78 14.43
C CYS A 346 -12.29 -1.17 14.14
N TYR A 347 -13.37 -1.73 14.69
CA TYR A 347 -14.71 -1.09 14.62
C TYR A 347 -15.49 -1.11 15.95
N TYR A 348 -14.97 -1.77 16.99
CA TYR A 348 -15.84 -2.31 18.05
C TYR A 348 -15.75 -1.67 19.43
N THR A 349 -15.20 -0.47 19.56
CA THR A 349 -15.14 0.19 20.87
C THR A 349 -15.43 1.68 20.76
N TYR A 350 -16.68 1.99 20.36
CA TYR A 350 -17.33 3.23 20.75
C TYR A 350 -18.54 2.90 21.63
N SER A 351 -18.32 2.98 22.95
CA SER A 351 -19.38 3.07 23.95
C SER A 351 -19.96 4.49 23.90
N GLY A 352 -21.03 4.67 23.13
CA GLY A 352 -21.98 5.75 23.33
C GLY A 352 -23.28 5.13 23.85
N GLU A 353 -23.85 5.70 24.90
CA GLU A 353 -25.14 5.28 25.48
C GLU A 353 -26.17 5.04 24.36
N GLY A 354 -26.65 3.80 24.21
CA GLY A 354 -27.71 3.44 23.27
C GLY A 354 -27.45 2.32 22.26
N ALA A 355 -26.38 1.52 22.39
CA ALA A 355 -26.18 0.33 21.55
C ALA A 355 -26.74 -0.94 22.23
N ASP A 356 -27.73 -1.60 21.60
CA ASP A 356 -28.42 -2.80 22.11
C ASP A 356 -27.70 -4.13 21.79
N CYS A 357 -26.38 -4.10 21.55
CA CYS A 357 -25.56 -5.30 21.37
C CYS A 357 -24.14 -5.06 21.88
N ASP A 358 -23.85 -5.61 23.06
CA ASP A 358 -22.53 -5.55 23.67
C ASP A 358 -21.74 -6.82 23.32
N GLU A 359 -20.60 -6.66 22.66
CA GLU A 359 -19.52 -7.63 22.84
C GLU A 359 -19.04 -7.55 24.29
N VAL A 360 -19.37 -8.53 25.12
CA VAL A 360 -18.89 -8.57 26.49
C VAL A 360 -17.56 -9.30 26.53
N TRP A 361 -16.50 -8.52 26.72
CA TRP A 361 -15.16 -9.03 26.94
C TRP A 361 -14.94 -9.28 28.43
N PHE A 362 -14.71 -10.52 28.83
CA PHE A 362 -14.22 -10.81 30.17
C PHE A 362 -12.69 -10.81 30.12
N TYR A 363 -12.09 -9.80 30.73
CA TYR A 363 -10.66 -9.76 30.99
C TYR A 363 -10.43 -10.21 32.42
N LYS A 364 -9.89 -11.43 32.59
CA LYS A 364 -9.40 -11.84 33.91
C LYS A 364 -7.97 -11.35 34.04
N VAL A 365 -7.80 -10.26 34.78
CA VAL A 365 -6.49 -9.74 35.16
C VAL A 365 -6.05 -10.49 36.42
N ARG A 366 -4.93 -11.19 36.36
CA ARG A 366 -4.26 -11.70 37.56
C ARG A 366 -3.12 -10.75 37.90
N GLU A 367 -3.26 -10.03 39.00
CA GLU A 367 -2.16 -9.23 39.56
C GLU A 367 -1.16 -10.19 40.22
N GLY A 368 0.07 -10.20 39.69
CA GLY A 368 1.22 -10.86 40.27
C GLY A 368 2.29 -9.83 40.63
N GLU A 369 3.25 -10.21 41.47
CA GLU A 369 4.40 -9.40 41.80
C GLU A 369 5.66 -10.21 41.52
N GLU A 370 6.48 -9.75 40.58
CA GLU A 370 7.72 -10.41 40.21
C GLU A 370 8.85 -9.39 40.33
N THR A 371 9.83 -9.67 41.19
CA THR A 371 10.98 -8.78 41.46
C THR A 371 10.61 -7.35 41.90
N GLY A 372 9.52 -7.18 42.66
CA GLY A 372 9.05 -5.87 43.13
C GLY A 372 8.38 -5.01 42.05
N LYS A 373 8.05 -5.60 40.90
CA LYS A 373 7.23 -4.98 39.85
C LYS A 373 5.90 -5.72 39.75
N LYS A 374 4.82 -4.95 39.56
CA LYS A 374 3.50 -5.50 39.26
C LYS A 374 3.52 -6.13 37.87
N VAL A 375 3.12 -7.39 37.78
CA VAL A 375 2.97 -8.14 36.54
C VAL A 375 1.50 -8.48 36.37
N TYR A 376 0.96 -8.29 35.17
CA TYR A 376 -0.44 -8.54 34.87
C TYR A 376 -0.55 -9.67 33.85
N GLU A 377 -1.15 -10.79 34.25
CA GLU A 377 -1.45 -11.91 33.35
C GLU A 377 -2.87 -11.74 32.80
N TRP A 378 -3.00 -11.82 31.47
CA TRP A 378 -4.27 -11.64 30.76
C TRP A 378 -4.78 -12.97 30.22
N LYS A 379 -6.04 -13.31 30.54
CA LYS A 379 -6.79 -14.37 29.84
C LYS A 379 -8.00 -13.77 29.13
N GLU A 380 -8.06 -13.93 27.81
CA GLU A 380 -9.14 -13.45 26.95
C GLU A 380 -10.19 -14.55 26.77
N GLU A 381 -11.45 -14.26 27.14
CA GLU A 381 -12.60 -15.12 26.87
C GLU A 381 -13.65 -14.30 26.08
N ARG A 382 -14.20 -14.89 24.99
CA ARG A 382 -15.01 -14.19 23.97
C ARG A 382 -16.46 -14.66 23.99
N TYR A 383 -17.41 -13.74 23.99
CA TYR A 383 -18.85 -14.03 23.89
C TYR A 383 -19.58 -12.98 23.04
N LEU A 384 -20.46 -13.43 22.15
CA LEU A 384 -21.47 -12.58 21.50
C LEU A 384 -22.73 -12.64 22.33
N VAL A 385 -23.27 -11.48 22.73
CA VAL A 385 -24.40 -11.41 23.65
C VAL A 385 -25.61 -10.78 22.97
N GLU A 386 -26.70 -11.52 22.86
CA GLU A 386 -28.01 -11.02 22.42
C GLU A 386 -28.90 -10.73 23.64
N LYS A 387 -29.56 -9.56 23.62
CA LYS A 387 -30.54 -9.13 24.63
C LYS A 387 -31.89 -9.77 24.31
N GLU A 388 -32.40 -10.61 25.21
CA GLU A 388 -33.77 -11.13 25.12
C GLU A 388 -34.63 -10.44 26.19
N GLU A 389 -35.64 -9.65 25.79
CA GLU A 389 -36.58 -9.06 26.76
C GLU A 389 -37.54 -10.11 27.31
N ARG A 390 -37.51 -10.30 28.63
CA ARG A 390 -38.54 -11.05 29.36
C ARG A 390 -39.26 -10.19 30.38
N LYS A 391 -40.52 -10.57 30.65
CA LYS A 391 -41.43 -9.92 31.60
C LYS A 391 -40.99 -10.03 33.07
N GLU A 392 -40.07 -10.93 33.40
CA GLU A 392 -39.57 -11.15 34.77
C GLU A 392 -38.05 -11.39 34.75
N GLY A 393 -37.28 -10.31 34.89
CA GLY A 393 -35.82 -10.37 35.00
C GLY A 393 -35.11 -10.63 33.66
N GLY A 394 -34.48 -9.61 33.09
CA GLY A 394 -33.70 -9.74 31.86
C GLY A 394 -32.53 -10.70 32.04
N GLY A 395 -32.35 -11.60 31.07
CA GLY A 395 -31.20 -12.49 30.95
C GLY A 395 -30.57 -12.34 29.57
N TRP A 396 -29.29 -12.69 29.45
CA TRP A 396 -28.53 -12.61 28.22
C TRP A 396 -28.30 -13.99 27.61
N LYS A 397 -28.40 -14.11 26.28
CA LYS A 397 -28.06 -15.31 25.52
C LYS A 397 -26.67 -15.14 24.88
N ALA A 398 -25.78 -16.14 25.06
CA ALA A 398 -24.43 -16.10 24.50
C ALA A 398 -24.26 -17.13 23.36
N VAL A 399 -23.84 -16.66 22.18
CA VAL A 399 -23.47 -17.49 21.03
C VAL A 399 -21.97 -17.38 20.77
N ASP A 400 -21.37 -18.44 20.20
CA ASP A 400 -19.95 -18.45 19.85
C ASP A 400 -19.66 -17.79 18.50
N TRP A 401 -18.37 -17.70 18.16
CA TRP A 401 -17.86 -17.03 16.95
C TRP A 401 -18.26 -17.71 15.64
N GLU A 402 -18.70 -18.97 15.69
CA GLU A 402 -19.16 -19.74 14.54
C GLU A 402 -20.70 -19.75 14.43
N GLY A 403 -21.40 -19.11 15.38
CA GLY A 403 -22.85 -19.04 15.43
C GLY A 403 -23.50 -20.22 16.16
N GLU A 404 -22.73 -21.02 16.90
CA GLU A 404 -23.26 -22.12 17.71
C GLU A 404 -23.58 -21.65 19.14
N GLU A 405 -24.74 -22.07 19.65
CA GLU A 405 -25.18 -21.76 21.01
C GLU A 405 -24.42 -22.63 22.03
N ARG A 406 -23.60 -22.02 22.89
CA ARG A 406 -22.71 -22.78 23.80
C ARG A 406 -22.79 -22.43 25.28
N VAL A 407 -23.44 -21.34 25.70
CA VAL A 407 -23.47 -20.97 27.14
C VAL A 407 -24.86 -20.49 27.58
N GLY A 408 -25.30 -21.01 28.73
CA GLY A 408 -26.52 -20.56 29.43
C GLY A 408 -26.36 -19.19 30.10
N TRP A 409 -27.49 -18.68 30.63
CA TRP A 409 -27.71 -17.32 31.13
C TRP A 409 -26.63 -16.74 32.05
N VAL A 410 -26.23 -15.47 31.80
CA VAL A 410 -25.25 -14.71 32.60
C VAL A 410 -25.96 -13.64 33.45
N GLU A 411 -25.88 -13.75 34.78
CA GLU A 411 -26.31 -12.69 35.72
C GLU A 411 -25.19 -11.68 35.96
N TRP A 412 -25.53 -10.39 35.96
CA TRP A 412 -24.59 -9.29 36.12
C TRP A 412 -24.29 -8.99 37.60
N VAL A 413 -23.01 -9.00 37.99
CA VAL A 413 -22.52 -8.37 39.23
C VAL A 413 -21.63 -7.19 38.87
N LEU A 414 -22.22 -6.04 38.55
CA LEU A 414 -21.50 -4.77 38.66
C LEU A 414 -21.84 -4.10 39.98
N GLY A 415 -20.79 -3.75 40.72
CA GLY A 415 -20.84 -3.07 42.00
C GLY A 415 -21.57 -1.73 41.94
N LYS A 416 -22.88 -1.75 42.12
CA LYS A 416 -23.58 -0.64 42.77
C LYS A 416 -23.32 -0.79 44.26
N LYS A 417 -22.52 0.12 44.83
CA LYS A 417 -22.64 0.44 46.26
C LYS A 417 -24.13 0.68 46.52
N LYS A 418 -24.80 -0.27 47.20
CA LYS A 418 -26.13 -0.05 47.76
C LYS A 418 -25.98 1.12 48.72
N ARG A 419 -26.44 2.31 48.31
CA ARG A 419 -26.94 3.28 49.28
C ARG A 419 -28.14 2.61 49.92
N LYS A 420 -27.96 2.08 51.13
CA LYS A 420 -29.09 1.89 52.05
C LYS A 420 -29.76 3.25 52.17
N ARG A 421 -31.01 3.35 51.71
CA ARG A 421 -31.93 4.29 52.33
C ARG A 421 -32.24 3.68 53.68
N ASP A 422 -31.69 4.28 54.73
CA ASP A 422 -32.29 4.18 56.04
C ASP A 422 -33.54 5.06 56.01
N ASP A 423 -34.64 4.43 56.44
CA ASP A 423 -36.00 4.90 56.76
C ASP A 423 -36.85 5.64 55.69
#